data_AF-A0A959Y167-F1
#
_entry.id   AF-A0A959Y167-F1
#
_cell.length_a   1.000
_cell.length_b   1.000
_cell.length_c   1.000
_cell.angle_alpha   90.00
_cell.angle_beta   90.00
_cell.angle_gamma   90.00
#
_symmetry.space_group_name_H-M   'P 1'
#
loop_
_entity.id
_entity.type
_entity.pdbx_description
1 polymer ?
#
loop_
_entity_poly.entity_id
_entity_poly.type
_entity_poly.pdbx_seq_one_letter_code
_entity_poly.pdbx_strand_id
1 'polypeptide(L)'
;IVDHMQDSPHPVLYCGDMNDVPMSYGYARLRELLDDAFVESGRGTGGTYIGDLPSLRIDHILFGEGLEAWDFNTLGDELSDHRAITTYIGLVADGG
;
A
#
# COMPACT_ATOMS: atom_id res chain seq x y z
N ILE A 1 11.97 -6.78 8.23
CA ILE A 1 11.64 -6.43 6.82
C ILE A 1 12.06 -4.99 6.50
N VAL A 2 11.71 -4.03 7.36
CA VAL A 2 12.16 -2.62 7.30
C VAL A 2 13.67 -2.51 7.11
N ASP A 3 14.48 -3.12 7.98
CA ASP A 3 15.94 -3.07 7.88
C ASP A 3 16.45 -3.60 6.53
N HIS A 4 15.84 -4.67 6.02
CA HIS A 4 16.17 -5.22 4.70
C HIS A 4 15.79 -4.29 3.55
N MET A 5 14.69 -3.54 3.69
CA MET A 5 14.26 -2.54 2.70
C MET A 5 15.20 -1.33 2.67
N GLN A 6 15.74 -0.91 3.82
CA GLN A 6 16.69 0.20 3.91
C GLN A 6 18.01 -0.09 3.20
N ASP A 7 18.46 -1.34 3.24
CA ASP A 7 19.70 -1.77 2.60
C ASP A 7 19.52 -2.10 1.10
N SER A 8 18.30 -1.95 0.56
CA SER A 8 18.03 -2.24 -0.85
C SER A 8 18.73 -1.23 -1.78
N PRO A 9 19.50 -1.68 -2.78
CA PRO A 9 20.07 -0.80 -3.81
C PRO A 9 19.05 -0.40 -4.90
N HIS A 10 17.79 -0.80 -4.75
CA HIS A 10 16.73 -0.60 -5.74
C HIS A 10 15.47 -0.02 -5.07
N PRO A 11 14.65 0.76 -5.82
CA PRO A 11 13.35 1.20 -5.33
C PRO A 11 12.50 0.02 -4.84
N VAL A 12 11.87 0.19 -3.69
CA VAL A 12 11.11 -0.87 -3.02
C VAL A 12 9.62 -0.73 -3.33
N LEU A 13 8.99 -1.81 -3.75
CA LEU A 13 7.54 -1.95 -3.81
C LEU A 13 7.12 -3.04 -2.82
N TYR A 14 6.25 -2.71 -1.88
CA TYR A 14 5.65 -3.65 -0.94
C TYR A 14 4.17 -3.81 -1.28
N CYS A 15 3.75 -5.06 -1.48
CA CYS A 15 2.35 -5.42 -1.65
C CYS A 15 2.03 -6.55 -0.67
N GLY A 16 1.07 -6.36 0.23
CA GLY A 16 0.68 -7.43 1.14
C GLY A 16 -0.42 -7.08 2.12
N ASP A 17 -1.01 -8.14 2.66
CA ASP A 17 -1.84 -8.11 3.85
C ASP A 17 -0.96 -7.98 5.09
N MET A 18 -1.10 -6.87 5.80
CA MET A 18 -0.39 -6.61 7.05
C MET A 18 -1.15 -7.10 8.28
N ASN A 19 -2.44 -7.42 8.16
CA ASN A 19 -3.39 -7.58 9.28
C ASN A 19 -3.42 -6.37 10.24
N ASP A 20 -2.93 -5.22 9.76
CA ASP A 20 -2.67 -4.03 10.55
C ASP A 20 -3.32 -2.82 9.85
N VAL A 21 -4.03 -2.01 10.65
CA VAL A 21 -4.75 -0.83 10.14
C VAL A 21 -3.80 0.38 9.96
N PRO A 22 -4.20 1.44 9.22
CA PRO A 22 -3.36 2.63 9.01
C PRO A 22 -2.99 3.43 10.26
N MET A 23 -3.50 3.06 11.44
CA MET A 23 -3.13 3.64 12.75
C MET A 23 -2.22 2.72 13.59
N SER A 24 -1.84 1.55 13.06
CA SER A 24 -1.00 0.58 13.77
C SER A 24 0.47 0.99 13.78
N TYR A 25 1.22 0.45 14.74
CA TYR A 25 2.67 0.64 14.83
C TYR A 25 3.41 0.00 13.64
N GLY A 26 2.97 -1.18 13.20
CA GLY A 26 3.57 -1.88 12.05
C GLY A 26 3.45 -1.07 10.77
N TYR A 27 2.26 -0.54 10.49
CA TYR A 27 2.02 0.37 9.37
C TYR A 27 2.89 1.63 9.48
N ALA A 28 2.92 2.28 10.65
CA ALA A 28 3.72 3.48 10.87
C ALA A 28 5.21 3.25 10.58
N ARG A 29 5.74 2.08 10.98
CA ARG A 29 7.15 1.74 10.76
C ARG A 29 7.51 1.56 9.29
N LEU A 30 6.62 0.98 8.47
CA LEU A 30 6.82 0.93 7.02
C LEU A 30 6.68 2.31 6.38
N ARG A 31 5.76 3.13 6.87
CA ARG A 31 5.54 4.51 6.37
C ARG A 31 6.69 5.48 6.64
N GLU A 32 7.60 5.15 7.56
CA GLU A 32 8.85 5.91 7.72
C GLU A 32 9.75 5.84 6.48
N LEU A 33 9.59 4.81 5.63
CA LEU A 33 10.45 4.55 4.47
C LEU A 33 9.71 4.54 3.14
N LEU A 34 8.43 4.17 3.15
CA LEU A 34 7.63 3.96 1.95
C LEU A 34 6.38 4.83 1.98
N ASP A 35 5.97 5.33 0.83
CA ASP A 35 4.67 5.97 0.59
C ASP A 35 3.53 4.98 0.35
N ASP A 36 2.30 5.41 0.62
CA ASP A 36 1.11 4.56 0.52
C ASP A 36 0.28 4.98 -0.69
N ALA A 37 0.12 4.06 -1.65
CA ALA A 37 -0.57 4.32 -2.90
C ALA A 37 -2.05 4.71 -2.70
N PHE A 38 -2.70 4.20 -1.66
CA PHE A 38 -4.06 4.61 -1.31
C PHE A 38 -4.10 6.04 -0.79
N VAL A 39 -3.10 6.45 -0.01
CA VAL A 39 -3.01 7.83 0.50
C VAL A 39 -2.75 8.81 -0.65
N GLU A 40 -1.90 8.42 -1.59
CA GLU A 40 -1.53 9.25 -2.74
C GLU A 40 -2.69 9.44 -3.74
N SER A 41 -3.41 8.36 -4.08
CA SER A 41 -4.36 8.39 -5.20
C SER A 41 -5.69 7.68 -4.95
N GLY A 42 -5.89 7.10 -3.78
CA GLY A 42 -7.10 6.39 -3.40
C GLY A 42 -8.24 7.32 -3.02
N ARG A 43 -9.45 6.74 -2.91
CA ARG A 43 -10.67 7.45 -2.52
C ARG A 43 -11.52 6.62 -1.57
N GLY A 44 -12.33 7.30 -0.75
CA GLY A 44 -13.24 6.66 0.19
C GLY A 44 -12.51 6.06 1.39
N THR A 45 -13.00 4.92 1.90
CA THR A 45 -12.43 4.26 3.09
C THR A 45 -11.30 3.29 2.76
N GLY A 46 -11.22 2.82 1.50
CA GLY A 46 -10.21 1.85 1.06
C GLY A 46 -10.29 0.49 1.76
N GLY A 47 -11.42 0.16 2.39
CA GLY A 47 -11.57 -1.05 3.17
C GLY A 47 -11.47 -2.31 2.32
N THR A 48 -10.53 -3.19 2.68
CA THR A 48 -10.21 -4.41 1.94
C THR A 48 -10.79 -5.65 2.60
N TYR A 49 -10.88 -5.70 3.93
CA TYR A 49 -11.45 -6.85 4.63
C TYR A 49 -13.00 -6.85 4.60
N ILE A 50 -13.57 -8.02 4.29
CA ILE A 50 -15.03 -8.24 4.13
C ILE A 50 -15.62 -9.04 5.31
N GLY A 51 -14.80 -9.48 6.28
CA GLY A 51 -15.27 -10.25 7.44
C GLY A 51 -15.91 -9.41 8.55
N ASP A 52 -15.81 -9.90 9.80
CA ASP A 52 -16.58 -9.42 10.95
C ASP A 52 -16.38 -7.93 11.30
N LEU A 53 -15.27 -7.34 10.84
CA LEU A 53 -14.98 -5.92 10.95
C LEU A 53 -14.91 -5.33 9.54
N PRO A 54 -16.06 -5.08 8.90
CA PRO A 54 -16.07 -4.59 7.53
C PRO A 54 -15.46 -3.19 7.46
N SER A 55 -14.82 -2.89 6.34
CA SER A 55 -14.15 -1.60 6.04
C SER A 55 -12.74 -1.42 6.62
N LEU A 56 -12.17 -2.44 7.28
CA LEU A 56 -10.75 -2.39 7.63
C LEU A 56 -9.88 -2.41 6.37
N ARG A 57 -8.90 -1.51 6.30
CA ARG A 57 -7.86 -1.50 5.28
C ARG A 57 -6.61 -2.15 5.86
N ILE A 58 -6.42 -3.43 5.55
CA ILE A 58 -5.30 -4.23 6.06
C ILE A 58 -4.36 -4.69 4.94
N ASP A 59 -4.79 -4.57 3.68
CA ASP A 59 -3.97 -4.78 2.50
C ASP A 59 -3.43 -3.43 2.01
N HIS A 60 -2.13 -3.39 1.73
CA HIS A 60 -1.43 -2.15 1.36
C HIS A 60 -0.54 -2.37 0.14
N ILE A 61 -0.49 -1.33 -0.72
CA ILE A 61 0.54 -1.17 -1.75
C ILE A 61 1.36 0.05 -1.34
N LEU A 62 2.60 -0.19 -0.90
CA LEU A 62 3.52 0.84 -0.46
C LEU A 62 4.73 0.92 -1.41
N PHE A 63 5.25 2.11 -1.66
CA PHE A 63 6.31 2.34 -2.65
C PHE A 63 7.39 3.27 -2.10
N GLY A 64 8.65 2.98 -2.40
CA GLY A 64 9.79 3.77 -1.97
C GLY A 64 10.17 4.89 -2.94
N GLU A 65 11.23 5.62 -2.59
CA GLU A 65 11.79 6.70 -3.42
C GLU A 65 12.10 6.25 -4.85
N GLY A 66 11.88 7.15 -5.82
CA GLY A 66 12.03 6.86 -7.25
C GLY A 66 10.83 6.17 -7.88
N LEU A 67 9.75 5.94 -7.13
CA LEU A 67 8.47 5.47 -7.61
C LEU A 67 7.37 6.50 -7.39
N GLU A 68 6.40 6.51 -8.29
CA GLU A 68 5.14 7.26 -8.14
C GLU A 68 3.95 6.32 -8.33
N ALA A 69 2.83 6.62 -7.67
CA ALA A 69 1.62 5.81 -7.72
C ALA A 69 0.40 6.65 -8.14
N TRP A 70 -0.46 6.08 -8.99
CA TRP A 70 -1.73 6.70 -9.36
C TRP A 70 -2.83 5.68 -9.66
N ASP A 71 -4.09 6.15 -9.65
CA ASP A 71 -5.30 5.36 -9.89
C ASP A 71 -5.45 4.16 -8.96
N PHE A 72 -5.29 4.38 -7.66
CA PHE A 72 -5.57 3.36 -6.67
C PHE A 72 -7.07 3.04 -6.61
N ASN A 73 -7.41 1.76 -6.74
CA ASN A 73 -8.77 1.25 -6.67
C ASN A 73 -8.87 0.04 -5.74
N THR A 74 -9.94 0.00 -4.94
CA THR A 74 -10.39 -1.21 -4.25
C THR A 74 -11.51 -1.83 -5.08
N LEU A 75 -11.31 -3.07 -5.55
CA LEU A 75 -12.25 -3.75 -6.42
C LEU A 75 -13.47 -4.26 -5.63
N GLY A 76 -14.65 -4.17 -6.23
CA GLY A 76 -15.90 -4.55 -5.57
C GLY A 76 -16.19 -6.04 -5.54
N ASP A 77 -15.46 -6.85 -6.32
CA ASP A 77 -15.70 -8.29 -6.42
C ASP A 77 -15.28 -9.03 -5.15
N GLU A 78 -16.21 -9.79 -4.57
CA GLU A 78 -16.00 -10.55 -3.34
C GLU A 78 -15.56 -11.99 -3.67
N LEU A 79 -14.38 -12.11 -4.27
CA LEU A 79 -13.77 -13.41 -4.65
C LEU A 79 -12.96 -14.04 -3.51
N SER A 80 -12.73 -13.28 -2.45
CA SER A 80 -12.12 -13.69 -1.17
C SER A 80 -12.79 -12.89 -0.04
N ASP A 81 -12.44 -13.22 1.19
CA ASP A 81 -12.65 -12.38 2.37
C ASP A 81 -11.84 -11.05 2.36
N HIS A 82 -10.96 -10.87 1.36
CA HIS A 82 -10.27 -9.63 1.05
C HIS A 82 -10.66 -9.13 -0.36
N ARG A 83 -10.95 -7.84 -0.47
CA ARG A 83 -11.09 -7.14 -1.76
C ARG A 83 -9.71 -6.89 -2.35
N ALA A 84 -9.57 -7.21 -3.62
CA ALA A 84 -8.36 -6.89 -4.37
C ALA A 84 -8.17 -5.36 -4.44
N ILE A 85 -6.90 -4.94 -4.41
CA ILE A 85 -6.49 -3.56 -4.59
C ILE A 85 -5.54 -3.45 -5.78
N THR A 86 -5.66 -2.37 -6.53
CA THR A 86 -4.85 -2.10 -7.73
C THR A 86 -4.36 -0.67 -7.73
N THR A 87 -3.17 -0.43 -8.28
CA THR A 87 -2.64 0.91 -8.57
C THR A 87 -1.69 0.80 -9.76
N TYR A 88 -1.47 1.89 -10.49
CA TYR A 88 -0.32 2.00 -11.38
C TYR A 88 0.90 2.47 -10.58
N ILE A 89 2.08 1.98 -11.00
CA ILE A 89 3.39 2.38 -10.46
C ILE A 89 4.29 2.75 -11.64
N GLY A 90 4.93 3.92 -11.53
CA GLY A 90 5.91 4.42 -12.50
C GLY A 90 7.27 4.65 -11.85
N LEU A 91 8.34 4.54 -12.65
CA LEU A 91 9.67 5.02 -12.24
C LEU A 91 9.73 6.53 -12.51
N VAL A 92 10.09 7.27 -11.47
CA VAL A 92 10.39 8.70 -11.61
C VAL A 92 11.83 8.80 -12.10
N ALA A 93 12.02 9.34 -13.32
CA ALA A 93 13.36 9.66 -13.78
C ALA A 93 13.90 10.84 -12.96
N ASP A 94 15.17 10.76 -12.53
CA ASP A 94 15.86 11.91 -11.95
C ASP A 94 15.75 13.09 -12.94
N GLY A 95 14.98 14.11 -12.56
CA GLY A 95 14.84 15.31 -13.36
C GLY A 95 16.17 16.04 -13.45
N GLY A 96 16.58 16.38 -14.68
CA GLY A 96 17.59 17.41 -14.93
C GLY A 96 17.08 18.82 -14.67
#